data_AF-A0A7K0Q7F2-F1
#
_entry.id   AF-A0A7K0Q7F2-F1
#
_cell.length_a   1.000
_cell.length_b   1.000
_cell.length_c   1.000
_cell.angle_alpha   90.00
_cell.angle_beta   90.00
_cell.angle_gamma   90.00
#
_symmetry.space_group_name_H-M   'P 1'
#
loop_
_entity.id
_entity.type
_entity.pdbx_description
1 polymer ?
#
loop_
_entity_poly.entity_id
_entity_poly.type
_entity_poly.pdbx_seq_one_letter_code
_entity_poly.pdbx_strand_id
1 'polypeptide(L)'
;MTTNQEIQPTASKLSTYHNTYPRLKNGVYLSRASTPEEKSIYVTTSNYAIEIFHEGARAVIAQLNGSQTPHEISEILSAPISIIDHILKQLDDAQFIDTVRNKITLHNRFQSSIASRAVHTQDQTLDAAFSQLQKRLAPELGQATWIPGVNDGGVELLSKRQNYGVEIYGTSRTATLICSILLASGVTNTRIALTSAQQHPTVIETDLGTGTLRSSDIGLSFRGRLEELSREWSLFPVASHRGSIHKPTPESIPEKTLRIIVGNFDPELIEHFMRDGQEHLIVGKSAGGVAHCGPLVAPGITPCLQCLSLANEERFGKAHSQLTASSGTCEELPVAIAHQLSAITAHAALRFIDTGSAPLKGAQIHLNFLEPFTPTTTRFSRHPQCRCTWSQSAELGRQLNYFETSAEPKSFELVI
;
A
#
# COMPACT_ATOMS: atom_id res chain seq x y z
N MET A 1 55.65 20.23 44.59
CA MET A 1 55.44 18.80 44.28
C MET A 1 53.95 18.58 44.19
N THR A 2 53.43 18.74 42.97
CA THR A 2 52.03 18.58 42.57
C THR A 2 51.77 17.10 42.30
N THR A 3 50.91 16.48 43.10
CA THR A 3 50.47 15.10 42.90
C THR A 3 49.26 15.09 41.96
N ASN A 4 49.42 14.33 40.88
CA ASN A 4 48.47 14.13 39.79
C ASN A 4 47.09 13.66 40.30
N GLN A 5 46.04 14.37 39.86
CA GLN A 5 44.70 13.82 39.83
C GLN A 5 44.58 12.96 38.57
N GLU A 6 44.37 11.66 38.75
CA GLU A 6 44.02 10.71 37.70
C GLU A 6 42.71 11.15 37.04
N ILE A 7 42.79 11.45 35.74
CA ILE A 7 41.64 11.67 34.87
C ILE A 7 41.01 10.30 34.64
N GLN A 8 39.84 10.07 35.26
CA GLN A 8 38.97 8.95 34.89
C GLN A 8 38.60 9.05 33.40
N PRO A 9 38.62 7.95 32.62
CA PRO A 9 38.13 7.98 31.25
C PRO A 9 36.63 8.29 31.29
N THR A 10 36.25 9.47 30.79
CA THR A 10 34.86 9.83 30.51
C THR A 10 34.24 8.72 29.66
N ALA A 11 33.25 8.01 30.22
CA ALA A 11 32.47 7.03 29.48
C ALA A 11 32.02 7.66 28.15
N SER A 12 32.48 7.11 27.03
CA SER A 12 32.10 7.55 25.70
C SER A 12 30.58 7.47 25.60
N LYS A 13 29.91 8.62 25.55
CA LYS A 13 28.46 8.70 25.39
C LYS A 13 28.10 7.93 24.11
N LEU A 14 27.39 6.80 24.26
CA LEU A 14 26.90 6.06 23.10
C LEU A 14 25.91 6.94 22.33
N SER A 15 25.97 6.88 21.00
CA SER A 15 25.02 7.54 20.13
C SER A 15 23.59 7.03 20.39
N THR A 16 22.60 7.92 20.30
CA THR A 16 21.17 7.53 20.30
C THR A 16 20.87 6.56 19.14
N TYR A 17 21.68 6.63 18.08
CA TYR A 17 21.58 5.87 16.84
C TYR A 17 22.68 4.80 16.71
N HIS A 18 23.38 4.42 17.80
CA HIS A 18 24.60 3.60 17.78
C HIS A 18 24.52 2.27 16.99
N ASN A 19 23.36 1.62 16.94
CA ASN A 19 23.13 0.36 16.20
C ASN A 19 22.32 0.56 14.91
N THR A 20 22.32 1.77 14.35
CA THR A 20 21.59 2.08 13.12
C THR A 20 22.56 2.32 11.95
N TYR A 21 22.02 2.19 10.74
CA TYR A 21 22.74 2.46 9.49
C TYR A 21 21.99 3.56 8.74
N PRO A 22 22.16 4.82 9.17
CA PRO A 22 21.36 5.92 8.65
C PRO A 22 21.61 6.13 7.16
N ARG A 23 20.52 6.32 6.42
CA ARG A 23 20.51 6.56 5.00
C ARG A 23 19.58 7.72 4.68
N LEU A 24 19.99 8.61 3.79
CA LEU A 24 19.10 9.65 3.27
C LEU A 24 18.01 9.03 2.39
N LYS A 25 16.74 9.41 2.61
CA LYS A 25 15.62 8.93 1.81
C LYS A 25 15.75 9.36 0.35
N ASN A 26 15.29 8.51 -0.55
CA ASN A 26 15.27 8.80 -1.99
C ASN A 26 14.32 9.97 -2.27
N GLY A 27 14.79 11.00 -2.99
CA GLY A 27 14.01 12.19 -3.33
C GLY A 27 14.26 13.39 -2.40
N VAL A 28 15.11 13.24 -1.38
CA VAL A 28 15.67 14.38 -0.64
C VAL A 28 16.71 15.09 -1.50
N TYR A 29 16.61 16.41 -1.59
CA TYR A 29 17.56 17.28 -2.27
C TYR A 29 18.30 18.16 -1.27
N LEU A 30 19.53 18.53 -1.63
CA LEU A 30 20.40 19.39 -0.84
C LEU A 30 20.66 20.70 -1.59
N SER A 31 20.79 21.82 -0.86
CA SER A 31 21.27 23.06 -1.45
C SER A 31 22.67 22.87 -2.06
N ARG A 32 22.98 23.69 -3.08
CA ARG A 32 24.35 23.80 -3.58
C ARG A 32 25.20 24.59 -2.58
N ALA A 33 26.46 24.20 -2.46
CA ALA A 33 27.42 24.95 -1.65
C ALA A 33 27.56 26.35 -2.25
N SER A 34 27.17 27.37 -1.48
CA SER A 34 27.14 28.77 -1.94
C SER A 34 28.45 29.51 -1.64
N THR A 35 29.19 29.04 -0.63
CA THR A 35 30.46 29.61 -0.16
C THR A 35 31.45 28.48 0.19
N PRO A 36 32.77 28.74 0.18
CA PRO A 36 33.78 27.75 0.61
C PRO A 36 33.64 27.39 2.09
N GLU A 37 33.12 28.30 2.91
CA GLU A 37 32.69 28.05 4.30
C GLU A 37 31.16 28.07 4.35
N GLU A 38 30.53 26.91 4.24
CA GLU A 38 29.08 26.77 4.27
C GLU A 38 28.62 26.59 5.73
N LYS A 39 27.99 27.61 6.31
CA LYS A 39 27.52 27.60 7.71
C LYS A 39 26.22 26.83 7.92
N SER A 40 25.44 26.67 6.86
CA SER A 40 24.18 25.95 6.89
C SER A 40 23.89 25.25 5.57
N ILE A 41 23.15 24.15 5.64
CA ILE A 41 22.68 23.39 4.48
C ILE A 41 21.16 23.28 4.51
N TYR A 42 20.52 23.51 3.36
CA TYR A 42 19.10 23.22 3.20
C TYR A 42 18.91 21.79 2.74
N VAL A 43 18.07 21.05 3.47
CA VAL A 43 17.63 19.70 3.13
C VAL A 43 16.15 19.77 2.82
N THR A 44 15.75 19.34 1.63
CA THR A 44 14.44 19.71 1.08
C THR A 44 13.80 18.61 0.25
N THR A 45 12.48 18.66 0.20
CA THR A 45 11.57 17.97 -0.71
C THR A 45 10.67 19.01 -1.38
N SER A 46 9.81 18.61 -2.32
CA SER A 46 8.87 19.55 -2.95
C SER A 46 7.91 20.24 -1.97
N ASN A 47 7.65 19.65 -0.79
CA ASN A 47 6.61 20.10 0.13
C ASN A 47 7.14 20.54 1.50
N TYR A 48 8.40 20.25 1.81
CA TYR A 48 8.97 20.47 3.14
C TYR A 48 10.48 20.67 3.05
N ALA A 49 11.01 21.63 3.82
CA ALA A 49 12.42 21.96 3.87
C ALA A 49 12.84 22.28 5.31
N ILE A 50 14.08 21.92 5.65
CA ILE A 50 14.73 22.31 6.90
C ILE A 50 16.10 22.92 6.59
N GLU A 51 16.56 23.79 7.49
CA GLU A 51 17.91 24.34 7.47
C GLU A 51 18.70 23.77 8.65
N ILE A 52 19.86 23.17 8.35
CA ILE A 52 20.76 22.61 9.36
C ILE A 52 21.95 23.56 9.49
N PHE A 53 22.04 24.25 10.63
CA PHE A 53 23.10 25.21 10.94
C PHE A 53 24.34 24.53 11.51
N HIS A 54 25.16 23.93 10.64
CA HIS A 54 26.43 23.35 11.06
C HIS A 54 27.42 23.24 9.89
N GLU A 55 28.66 23.68 10.08
CA GLU A 55 29.71 23.73 9.04
C GLU A 55 30.09 22.35 8.49
N GLY A 56 29.98 21.31 9.32
CA GLY A 56 30.20 19.90 8.93
C GLY A 56 28.96 19.16 8.42
N ALA A 57 27.78 19.79 8.33
CA ALA A 57 26.54 19.07 8.02
C ALA A 57 26.55 18.39 6.65
N ARG A 58 27.09 19.05 5.62
CA ARG A 58 27.20 18.48 4.27
C ARG A 58 28.05 17.20 4.27
N ALA A 59 29.17 17.20 5.00
CA ALA A 59 30.07 16.06 5.08
C ALA A 59 29.40 14.88 5.80
N VAL A 60 28.66 15.15 6.90
CA VAL A 60 27.88 14.13 7.60
C VAL A 60 26.81 13.55 6.69
N ILE A 61 26.01 14.39 6.03
CA ILE A 61 24.93 13.95 5.13
C ILE A 61 25.48 13.11 3.96
N ALA A 62 26.66 13.45 3.43
CA ALA A 62 27.29 12.68 2.37
C ALA A 62 27.66 11.24 2.78
N GLN A 63 27.87 10.98 4.07
CA GLN A 63 28.13 9.64 4.60
C GLN A 63 26.85 8.83 4.91
N LEU A 64 25.65 9.45 4.85
CA LEU A 64 24.36 8.80 5.11
C LEU A 64 23.90 7.95 3.92
N ASN A 65 24.67 6.92 3.59
CA ASN A 65 24.41 5.98 2.50
C ASN A 65 23.88 4.62 3.00
N GLY A 66 23.71 4.43 4.32
CA GLY A 66 23.25 3.19 4.93
C GLY A 66 24.31 2.08 5.05
N SER A 67 25.59 2.39 4.86
CA SER A 67 26.69 1.43 5.04
C SER A 67 27.49 1.63 6.34
N GLN A 68 27.44 2.82 6.93
CA GLN A 68 28.23 3.19 8.10
C GLN A 68 27.35 3.48 9.31
N THR A 69 27.87 3.20 10.51
CA THR A 69 27.26 3.61 11.78
C THR A 69 27.62 5.05 12.16
N PRO A 70 26.87 5.73 13.06
CA PRO A 70 27.24 7.07 13.52
C PRO A 70 28.64 7.17 14.12
N HIS A 71 29.13 6.12 14.77
CA HIS A 71 30.49 6.06 15.31
C HIS A 71 31.54 6.00 14.20
N GLU A 72 31.34 5.18 13.17
CA GLU A 72 32.24 5.13 12.01
C GLU A 72 32.28 6.47 11.27
N ILE A 73 31.13 7.15 11.12
CA ILE A 73 31.05 8.49 10.53
C ILE A 73 31.84 9.51 11.38
N SER A 74 31.75 9.40 12.72
CA SER A 74 32.50 10.23 13.67
C SER A 74 34.01 10.08 13.49
N GLU A 75 34.49 8.85 13.34
CA GLU A 75 35.90 8.54 13.11
C GLU A 75 36.38 9.06 11.74
N ILE A 76 35.62 8.80 10.67
CA ILE A 76 35.96 9.21 9.30
C ILE A 76 36.07 10.73 9.18
N LEU A 77 35.11 11.46 9.77
CA LEU A 77 35.05 12.92 9.68
C LEU A 77 35.84 13.61 10.80
N SER A 78 36.40 12.86 11.75
CA SER A 78 37.04 13.41 12.96
C SER A 78 36.14 14.42 13.67
N ALA A 79 34.82 14.15 13.70
CA ALA A 79 33.80 15.05 14.24
C ALA A 79 33.19 14.46 15.52
N PRO A 80 32.91 15.26 16.56
CA PRO A 80 32.26 14.79 17.79
C PRO A 80 30.93 14.08 17.52
N ILE A 81 30.74 12.90 18.14
CA ILE A 81 29.50 12.11 18.00
C ILE A 81 28.23 12.89 18.36
N SER A 82 28.33 13.85 19.29
CA SER A 82 27.21 14.73 19.68
C SER A 82 26.68 15.58 18.53
N ILE A 83 27.55 15.97 17.61
CA ILE A 83 27.19 16.77 16.43
C ILE A 83 26.46 15.89 15.42
N ILE A 84 26.95 14.67 15.19
CA ILE A 84 26.32 13.70 14.31
C ILE A 84 24.93 13.35 14.83
N ASP A 85 24.79 13.06 16.13
CA ASP A 85 23.49 12.80 16.75
C ASP A 85 22.52 13.97 16.62
N HIS A 86 23.01 15.21 16.73
CA HIS A 86 22.16 16.39 16.55
C HIS A 86 21.64 16.52 15.11
N ILE A 87 22.52 16.33 14.12
CA ILE A 87 22.15 16.37 12.70
C ILE A 87 21.18 15.23 12.36
N LEU A 88 21.47 14.01 12.82
CA LEU A 88 20.59 12.84 12.62
C LEU A 88 19.22 13.09 13.22
N LYS A 89 19.15 13.65 14.43
CA LYS A 89 17.87 14.00 15.08
C LYS A 89 17.07 15.01 14.25
N GLN A 90 17.71 16.09 13.76
CA GLN A 90 17.01 17.07 12.91
C GLN A 90 16.48 16.44 11.61
N LEU A 91 17.22 15.51 11.02
CA LEU A 91 16.79 14.77 9.83
C LEU A 91 15.69 13.75 10.12
N ASP A 92 15.74 13.09 11.27
CA ASP A 92 14.75 12.10 11.72
C ASP A 92 13.41 12.77 12.07
N ASP A 93 13.47 13.88 12.81
CA ASP A 93 12.29 14.73 13.12
C ASP A 93 11.62 15.23 11.82
N ALA A 94 12.41 15.49 10.77
CA ALA A 94 11.94 15.85 9.43
C ALA A 94 11.55 14.64 8.54
N GLN A 95 11.69 13.41 9.03
CA GLN A 95 11.49 12.16 8.30
C GLN A 95 12.31 12.04 7.00
N PHE A 96 13.52 12.59 6.95
CA PHE A 96 14.42 12.58 5.79
C PHE A 96 15.42 11.42 5.77
N ILE A 97 15.50 10.63 6.84
CA ILE A 97 16.39 9.47 6.92
C ILE A 97 15.62 8.17 7.18
N ASP A 98 16.19 7.09 6.67
CA ASP A 98 15.91 5.72 7.09
C ASP A 98 17.00 5.29 8.08
N THR A 99 16.62 4.65 9.18
CA THR A 99 17.54 4.20 10.24
C THR A 99 17.61 2.68 10.34
N VAL A 100 16.60 1.98 9.81
CA VAL A 100 16.49 0.52 9.85
C VAL A 100 16.94 -0.05 8.51
N ARG A 101 17.72 -1.13 8.57
CA ARG A 101 18.19 -1.84 7.38
C ARG A 101 17.53 -3.21 7.28
N ASN A 102 16.50 -3.29 6.43
CA ASN A 102 15.82 -4.54 6.11
C ASN A 102 16.24 -5.07 4.74
N LYS A 103 16.00 -6.37 4.52
CA LYS A 103 16.19 -7.04 3.22
C LYS A 103 14.84 -7.50 2.70
N ILE A 104 14.58 -7.30 1.42
CA ILE A 104 13.36 -7.77 0.77
C ILE A 104 13.34 -9.29 0.80
N THR A 105 12.29 -9.86 1.39
CA THR A 105 12.07 -11.30 1.43
C THR A 105 11.21 -11.72 0.24
N LEU A 106 11.71 -12.64 -0.59
CA LEU A 106 10.96 -13.18 -1.71
C LEU A 106 10.32 -14.51 -1.30
N HIS A 107 8.99 -14.60 -1.34
CA HIS A 107 8.27 -15.80 -0.91
C HIS A 107 8.38 -16.97 -1.92
N ASN A 108 8.44 -16.67 -3.23
CA ASN A 108 8.29 -17.67 -4.29
C ASN A 108 9.50 -17.82 -5.22
N ARG A 109 10.69 -17.37 -4.81
CA ARG A 109 11.91 -17.67 -5.59
C ARG A 109 12.32 -19.11 -5.28
N PHE A 110 12.32 -19.98 -6.30
CA PHE A 110 12.82 -21.36 -6.27
C PHE A 110 13.90 -21.55 -5.20
N GLN A 111 13.51 -22.08 -4.03
CA GLN A 111 14.47 -22.68 -3.11
C GLN A 111 14.80 -24.02 -3.75
N SER A 112 15.93 -24.11 -4.44
CA SER A 112 16.44 -25.41 -4.86
C SER A 112 16.53 -26.29 -3.62
N SER A 113 15.88 -27.46 -3.64
CA SER A 113 15.93 -28.46 -2.56
C SER A 113 17.33 -29.06 -2.33
N ILE A 114 18.34 -28.58 -3.06
CA ILE A 114 19.73 -29.01 -3.01
C ILE A 114 20.50 -28.00 -2.16
N ALA A 115 20.82 -28.39 -0.93
CA ALA A 115 21.50 -27.57 0.07
C ALA A 115 22.83 -26.95 -0.44
N SER A 116 23.53 -27.60 -1.37
CA SER A 116 24.79 -27.10 -1.94
C SER A 116 24.63 -25.92 -2.91
N ARG A 117 23.43 -25.67 -3.46
CA ARG A 117 23.17 -24.48 -4.33
C ARG A 117 22.71 -23.26 -3.54
N ALA A 118 22.04 -23.46 -2.40
CA ALA A 118 21.66 -22.38 -1.49
C ALA A 118 22.90 -21.64 -0.92
N VAL A 119 24.03 -22.34 -0.74
CA VAL A 119 25.28 -21.77 -0.24
C VAL A 119 25.99 -20.89 -1.30
N HIS A 120 25.91 -21.24 -2.59
CA HIS A 120 26.43 -20.40 -3.69
C HIS A 120 25.52 -19.21 -4.07
N THR A 121 24.34 -19.11 -3.46
CA THR A 121 23.33 -18.06 -3.71
C THR A 121 23.52 -16.82 -2.81
N GLN A 122 24.65 -16.70 -2.11
CA GLN A 122 24.91 -15.58 -1.20
C GLN A 122 25.43 -14.32 -1.91
N ASP A 123 26.12 -14.46 -3.04
CA ASP A 123 26.59 -13.32 -3.84
C ASP A 123 25.80 -13.18 -5.14
N GLN A 124 24.63 -12.55 -5.04
CA GLN A 124 23.71 -12.31 -6.17
C GLN A 124 23.99 -10.98 -6.88
N THR A 125 25.09 -10.30 -6.55
CA THR A 125 25.44 -8.99 -7.11
C THR A 125 25.65 -9.04 -8.63
N LEU A 126 26.02 -10.21 -9.18
CA LEU A 126 26.20 -10.44 -10.62
C LEU A 126 24.98 -11.09 -11.30
N ASP A 127 23.88 -11.33 -10.57
CA ASP A 127 22.66 -11.92 -11.13
C ASP A 127 21.81 -10.83 -11.83
N ALA A 128 21.73 -10.92 -13.16
CA ALA A 128 20.96 -9.98 -13.98
C ALA A 128 19.47 -9.94 -13.60
N ALA A 129 18.88 -11.08 -13.20
CA ALA A 129 17.48 -11.13 -12.78
C ALA A 129 17.27 -10.43 -11.44
N PHE A 130 18.24 -10.57 -10.51
CA PHE A 130 18.23 -9.84 -9.24
C PHE A 130 18.40 -8.33 -9.44
N SER A 131 19.35 -7.93 -10.30
CA SER A 131 19.56 -6.52 -10.66
C SER A 131 18.31 -5.92 -11.33
N GLN A 132 17.66 -6.67 -12.24
CA GLN A 132 16.42 -6.25 -12.87
C GLN A 132 15.30 -6.07 -11.84
N LEU A 133 15.13 -7.02 -10.92
CA LEU A 133 14.14 -6.92 -9.86
C LEU A 133 14.39 -5.70 -8.97
N GLN A 134 15.64 -5.46 -8.54
CA GLN A 134 15.99 -4.27 -7.76
C GLN A 134 15.62 -2.96 -8.50
N LYS A 135 15.89 -2.88 -9.80
CA LYS A 135 15.52 -1.72 -10.62
C LYS A 135 14.01 -1.54 -10.73
N ARG A 136 13.24 -2.62 -10.81
CA ARG A 136 11.76 -2.57 -10.83
C ARG A 136 11.18 -2.18 -9.45
N LEU A 137 11.83 -2.59 -8.36
CA LEU A 137 11.42 -2.27 -6.99
C LEU A 137 11.74 -0.82 -6.60
N ALA A 138 12.79 -0.23 -7.19
CA ALA A 138 13.26 1.12 -6.86
C ALA A 138 12.16 2.21 -6.84
N PRO A 139 11.26 2.33 -7.84
CA PRO A 139 10.16 3.32 -7.77
C PRO A 139 9.16 3.03 -6.66
N GLU A 140 8.81 1.76 -6.43
CA GLU A 140 7.87 1.36 -5.37
C GLU A 140 8.43 1.66 -3.97
N LEU A 141 9.71 1.33 -3.73
CA LEU A 141 10.42 1.71 -2.51
C LEU A 141 10.54 3.23 -2.37
N GLY A 142 10.78 3.92 -3.49
CA GLY A 142 10.84 5.38 -3.57
C GLY A 142 9.54 6.05 -3.16
N GLN A 143 8.39 5.43 -3.39
CA GLN A 143 7.11 5.91 -2.86
C GLN A 143 6.89 5.46 -1.40
N ALA A 144 7.18 4.20 -1.08
CA ALA A 144 6.89 3.61 0.22
C ALA A 144 7.69 4.27 1.38
N THR A 145 8.93 4.69 1.14
CA THR A 145 9.76 5.39 2.14
C THR A 145 9.12 6.70 2.66
N TRP A 146 8.25 7.33 1.85
CA TRP A 146 7.55 8.57 2.22
C TRP A 146 6.22 8.34 2.96
N ILE A 147 5.85 7.08 3.21
CA ILE A 147 4.70 6.79 4.06
C ILE A 147 5.07 7.16 5.51
N PRO A 148 4.21 7.93 6.22
CA PRO A 148 4.49 8.33 7.61
C PRO A 148 4.78 7.12 8.51
N GLY A 149 5.88 7.18 9.25
CA GLY A 149 6.32 6.12 10.16
C GLY A 149 7.25 5.07 9.52
N VAL A 150 7.49 5.13 8.21
CA VAL A 150 8.47 4.26 7.54
C VAL A 150 9.89 4.79 7.74
N ASN A 151 10.78 3.90 8.18
CA ASN A 151 12.19 4.18 8.49
C ASN A 151 13.17 3.14 7.92
N ASP A 152 12.71 2.24 7.04
CA ASP A 152 13.49 1.15 6.45
C ASP A 152 13.56 1.23 4.91
N GLY A 153 13.21 2.38 4.34
CA GLY A 153 13.10 2.56 2.89
C GLY A 153 11.86 1.91 2.27
N GLY A 154 10.90 1.42 3.07
CA GLY A 154 9.67 0.79 2.61
C GLY A 154 9.82 -0.70 2.30
N VAL A 155 10.92 -1.32 2.73
CA VAL A 155 11.24 -2.73 2.45
C VAL A 155 10.25 -3.67 3.12
N GLU A 156 9.92 -3.43 4.39
CA GLU A 156 8.96 -4.23 5.14
C GLU A 156 7.57 -4.16 4.52
N LEU A 157 7.11 -2.96 4.17
CA LEU A 157 5.80 -2.75 3.52
C LEU A 157 5.71 -3.51 2.20
N LEU A 158 6.69 -3.32 1.33
CA LEU A 158 6.70 -3.96 0.01
C LEU A 158 6.81 -5.49 0.13
N SER A 159 7.52 -5.99 1.15
CA SER A 159 7.57 -7.42 1.46
C SER A 159 6.20 -7.94 1.91
N LYS A 160 5.47 -7.20 2.76
CA LYS A 160 4.12 -7.54 3.23
C LYS A 160 3.06 -7.55 2.13
N ARG A 161 3.19 -6.71 1.08
CA ARG A 161 2.26 -6.71 -0.07
C ARG A 161 2.12 -8.08 -0.72
N GLN A 162 3.16 -8.92 -0.70
CA GLN A 162 3.12 -10.29 -1.24
C GLN A 162 2.12 -11.20 -0.51
N ASN A 163 1.82 -10.94 0.76
CA ASN A 163 0.93 -11.77 1.60
C ASN A 163 -0.49 -11.22 1.66
N TYR A 164 -0.74 -10.07 1.03
CA TYR A 164 -2.06 -9.45 0.97
C TYR A 164 -2.81 -9.88 -0.30
N GLY A 165 -4.04 -10.33 -0.14
CA GLY A 165 -4.92 -10.76 -1.22
C GLY A 165 -5.74 -9.60 -1.79
N VAL A 166 -5.91 -9.56 -3.10
CA VAL A 166 -6.90 -8.69 -3.74
C VAL A 166 -7.76 -9.49 -4.69
N GLU A 167 -9.07 -9.39 -4.51
CA GLU A 167 -10.07 -10.03 -5.38
C GLU A 167 -10.86 -8.95 -6.11
N ILE A 168 -10.74 -8.91 -7.44
CA ILE A 168 -11.41 -7.93 -8.27
C ILE A 168 -12.63 -8.59 -8.91
N TYR A 169 -13.81 -8.08 -8.61
CA TYR A 169 -15.09 -8.51 -9.17
C TYR A 169 -15.46 -7.53 -10.27
N GLY A 170 -15.50 -8.00 -11.51
CA GLY A 170 -15.64 -7.16 -12.70
C GLY A 170 -14.86 -7.72 -13.89
N THR A 171 -15.49 -7.76 -15.07
CA THR A 171 -14.83 -8.12 -16.34
C THR A 171 -14.48 -6.93 -17.23
N SER A 172 -14.68 -5.69 -16.76
CA SER A 172 -14.40 -4.49 -17.55
C SER A 172 -12.91 -4.24 -17.82
N ARG A 173 -12.63 -3.36 -18.78
CA ARG A 173 -11.25 -2.87 -19.00
C ARG A 173 -10.66 -2.22 -17.75
N THR A 174 -11.50 -1.55 -16.95
CA THR A 174 -11.12 -0.92 -15.68
C THR A 174 -10.66 -1.97 -14.67
N ALA A 175 -11.38 -3.10 -14.56
CA ALA A 175 -10.98 -4.19 -13.69
C ALA A 175 -9.62 -4.78 -14.09
N THR A 176 -9.40 -4.96 -15.40
CA THR A 176 -8.11 -5.44 -15.96
C THR A 176 -6.97 -4.46 -15.67
N LEU A 177 -7.20 -3.15 -15.82
CA LEU A 177 -6.21 -2.11 -15.49
C LEU A 177 -5.89 -2.06 -14.00
N ILE A 178 -6.88 -2.17 -13.11
CA ILE A 178 -6.64 -2.23 -11.66
C ILE A 178 -5.79 -3.46 -11.32
N CYS A 179 -6.13 -4.62 -11.90
CA CYS A 179 -5.39 -5.86 -11.71
C CYS A 179 -3.92 -5.72 -12.13
N SER A 180 -3.66 -5.18 -13.32
CA SER A 180 -2.30 -5.03 -13.85
C SER A 180 -1.46 -4.06 -13.01
N ILE A 181 -2.03 -2.93 -12.56
CA ILE A 181 -1.33 -1.97 -11.70
C ILE A 181 -0.98 -2.60 -10.35
N LEU A 182 -1.92 -3.27 -9.68
CA LEU A 182 -1.68 -3.88 -8.36
C LEU A 182 -0.62 -4.98 -8.40
N LEU A 183 -0.64 -5.82 -9.43
CA LEU A 183 0.40 -6.83 -9.66
C LEU A 183 1.77 -6.18 -9.91
N ALA A 184 1.81 -5.14 -10.75
CA ALA A 184 3.02 -4.38 -11.05
C ALA A 184 3.57 -3.60 -9.85
N SER A 185 2.73 -3.28 -8.87
CA SER A 185 3.11 -2.66 -7.59
C SER A 185 3.37 -3.65 -6.45
N GLY A 186 3.42 -4.96 -6.75
CA GLY A 186 3.89 -5.98 -5.79
C GLY A 186 2.81 -6.64 -4.94
N VAL A 187 1.53 -6.45 -5.25
CA VAL A 187 0.44 -7.20 -4.61
C VAL A 187 0.24 -8.52 -5.37
N THR A 188 1.09 -9.50 -5.04
CA THR A 188 1.23 -10.75 -5.80
C THR A 188 -0.06 -11.58 -5.84
N ASN A 189 -0.83 -11.59 -4.75
CA ASN A 189 -2.07 -12.36 -4.65
C ASN A 189 -3.28 -11.55 -5.16
N THR A 190 -3.15 -10.91 -6.34
CA THR A 190 -4.24 -10.19 -7.00
C THR A 190 -4.87 -11.07 -8.08
N ARG A 191 -6.20 -11.25 -8.02
CA ARG A 191 -6.96 -12.05 -9.00
C ARG A 191 -8.26 -11.38 -9.39
N ILE A 192 -8.68 -11.61 -10.64
CA ILE A 192 -10.03 -11.26 -11.10
C ILE A 192 -10.95 -12.46 -10.81
N ALA A 193 -11.96 -12.23 -9.98
CA ALA A 193 -12.99 -13.20 -9.67
C ALA A 193 -14.12 -13.07 -10.70
N LEU A 194 -14.28 -14.11 -11.52
CA LEU A 194 -15.38 -14.19 -12.47
C LEU A 194 -16.62 -14.76 -11.76
N THR A 195 -17.65 -13.94 -11.61
CA THR A 195 -18.97 -14.40 -11.16
C THR A 195 -19.79 -14.88 -12.35
N SER A 196 -20.67 -15.85 -12.14
CA SER A 196 -21.58 -16.40 -13.17
C SER A 196 -22.41 -15.33 -13.89
N ALA A 197 -22.68 -14.21 -13.22
CA ALA A 197 -23.47 -13.10 -13.75
C ALA A 197 -22.69 -12.15 -14.67
N GLN A 198 -21.35 -12.23 -14.72
CA GLN A 198 -20.53 -11.35 -15.53
C GLN A 198 -20.21 -11.99 -16.88
N GLN A 199 -20.63 -11.26 -17.92
CA GLN A 199 -20.80 -11.77 -19.28
C GLN A 199 -19.47 -11.86 -20.04
N HIS A 200 -19.50 -12.76 -21.02
CA HIS A 200 -18.46 -13.26 -21.94
C HIS A 200 -17.28 -14.07 -21.33
N PRO A 201 -17.18 -15.39 -21.59
CA PRO A 201 -16.03 -16.21 -21.16
C PRO A 201 -14.76 -15.95 -21.99
N THR A 202 -14.89 -15.20 -23.07
CA THR A 202 -13.83 -14.89 -24.03
C THR A 202 -13.49 -13.40 -24.02
N VAL A 203 -12.30 -13.04 -24.45
CA VAL A 203 -11.92 -11.63 -24.68
C VAL A 203 -12.78 -11.06 -25.81
N ILE A 204 -13.33 -9.86 -25.61
CA ILE A 204 -14.12 -9.12 -26.61
C ILE A 204 -13.56 -7.72 -26.87
N GLU A 205 -14.19 -6.99 -27.79
CA GLU A 205 -13.73 -5.68 -28.26
C GLU A 205 -13.68 -4.63 -27.13
N THR A 206 -14.60 -4.71 -26.17
CA THR A 206 -14.65 -3.77 -25.04
C THR A 206 -13.55 -3.97 -24.01
N ASP A 207 -12.88 -5.14 -24.00
CA ASP A 207 -11.75 -5.43 -23.11
C ASP A 207 -10.45 -4.79 -23.58
N LEU A 208 -10.42 -4.34 -24.85
CA LEU A 208 -9.26 -3.69 -25.44
C LEU A 208 -9.05 -2.28 -24.88
N GLY A 209 -7.87 -1.73 -25.18
CA GLY A 209 -7.49 -0.39 -24.73
C GLY A 209 -6.89 -0.33 -23.34
N THR A 210 -6.56 -1.49 -22.74
CA THR A 210 -5.85 -1.61 -21.45
C THR A 210 -4.32 -1.55 -21.60
N GLY A 211 -3.82 -1.60 -22.84
CA GLY A 211 -2.39 -1.77 -23.15
C GLY A 211 -1.88 -3.20 -23.00
N THR A 212 -2.66 -4.10 -22.40
CA THR A 212 -2.24 -5.48 -22.13
C THR A 212 -2.94 -6.50 -23.04
N LEU A 213 -4.26 -6.39 -23.18
CA LEU A 213 -5.03 -7.19 -24.14
C LEU A 213 -4.94 -6.58 -25.53
N ARG A 214 -4.61 -7.42 -26.51
CA ARG A 214 -4.42 -7.03 -27.92
C ARG A 214 -5.59 -7.53 -28.76
N SER A 215 -5.77 -6.95 -29.94
CA SER A 215 -6.80 -7.41 -30.89
C SER A 215 -6.64 -8.89 -31.28
N SER A 216 -5.42 -9.44 -31.21
CA SER A 216 -5.16 -10.87 -31.44
C SER A 216 -5.69 -11.79 -30.33
N ASP A 217 -6.02 -11.23 -29.17
CA ASP A 217 -6.52 -12.00 -28.03
C ASP A 217 -8.05 -12.21 -28.10
N ILE A 218 -8.76 -11.49 -28.98
CA ILE A 218 -10.22 -11.61 -29.14
C ILE A 218 -10.61 -13.07 -29.41
N GLY A 219 -11.60 -13.56 -28.68
CA GLY A 219 -12.09 -14.94 -28.78
C GLY A 219 -11.30 -15.96 -27.95
N LEU A 220 -10.13 -15.61 -27.40
CA LEU A 220 -9.44 -16.45 -26.42
C LEU A 220 -10.18 -16.42 -25.08
N SER A 221 -9.95 -17.42 -24.23
CA SER A 221 -10.48 -17.42 -22.87
C SER A 221 -9.98 -16.19 -22.11
N PHE A 222 -10.91 -15.36 -21.63
CA PHE A 222 -10.57 -14.14 -20.87
C PHE A 222 -9.78 -14.50 -19.61
N ARG A 223 -10.28 -15.48 -18.84
CA ARG A 223 -9.61 -15.99 -17.63
C ARG A 223 -8.21 -16.51 -17.93
N GLY A 224 -8.10 -17.43 -18.90
CA GLY A 224 -6.82 -18.06 -19.23
C GLY A 224 -5.79 -17.05 -19.71
N ARG A 225 -6.22 -16.06 -20.48
CA ARG A 225 -5.34 -15.00 -20.98
C ARG A 225 -4.87 -14.05 -19.86
N LEU A 226 -5.77 -13.66 -18.96
CA LEU A 226 -5.40 -12.86 -17.79
C LEU A 226 -4.47 -13.61 -16.84
N GLU A 227 -4.69 -14.90 -16.60
CA GLU A 227 -3.80 -15.72 -15.78
C GLU A 227 -2.38 -15.78 -16.38
N GLU A 228 -2.26 -15.89 -17.72
CA GLU A 228 -0.96 -15.82 -18.41
C GLU A 228 -0.30 -14.45 -18.22
N LEU A 229 -1.03 -13.37 -18.53
CA LEU A 229 -0.50 -12.01 -18.48
C LEU A 229 -0.19 -11.54 -17.05
N SER A 230 -0.92 -12.00 -16.04
CA SER A 230 -0.70 -11.65 -14.63
C SER A 230 0.73 -11.99 -14.16
N ARG A 231 1.30 -13.07 -14.70
CA ARG A 231 2.67 -13.51 -14.40
C ARG A 231 3.72 -12.58 -15.01
N GLU A 232 3.41 -11.96 -16.14
CA GLU A 232 4.29 -10.98 -16.80
C GLU A 232 4.23 -9.62 -16.09
N TRP A 233 3.04 -9.22 -15.64
CA TRP A 233 2.84 -7.93 -14.96
C TRP A 233 3.45 -7.91 -13.55
N SER A 234 3.38 -9.03 -12.83
CA SER A 234 3.77 -9.10 -11.42
C SER A 234 5.19 -8.59 -11.17
N LEU A 235 5.33 -7.74 -10.14
CA LEU A 235 6.61 -7.24 -9.67
C LEU A 235 7.46 -8.37 -9.09
N PHE A 236 6.82 -9.23 -8.29
CA PHE A 236 7.45 -10.39 -7.68
C PHE A 236 7.20 -11.66 -8.50
N PRO A 237 8.13 -12.63 -8.51
CA PRO A 237 7.94 -13.89 -9.21
C PRO A 237 6.70 -14.65 -8.69
N VAL A 238 5.81 -15.03 -9.61
CA VAL A 238 4.65 -15.89 -9.34
C VAL A 238 5.00 -17.32 -9.76
N ALA A 239 4.74 -18.30 -8.89
CA ALA A 239 4.98 -19.70 -9.20
C ALA A 239 4.12 -20.15 -10.41
N SER A 240 4.67 -21.01 -11.27
CA SER A 240 3.92 -21.56 -12.40
C SER A 240 3.16 -22.82 -12.00
N HIS A 241 1.84 -22.83 -12.16
CA HIS A 241 1.04 -24.05 -11.95
C HIS A 241 1.40 -25.20 -12.89
N ARG A 242 2.01 -24.91 -14.05
CA ARG A 242 2.40 -25.93 -15.05
C ARG A 242 3.68 -26.70 -14.71
N GLY A 243 4.47 -26.25 -13.73
CA GLY A 243 5.78 -26.82 -13.41
C GLY A 243 5.79 -27.84 -12.26
N SER A 244 4.70 -27.94 -11.48
CA SER A 244 4.66 -28.80 -10.29
C SER A 244 3.66 -29.94 -10.45
N ILE A 245 4.02 -30.94 -11.26
CA ILE A 245 3.27 -32.19 -11.38
C ILE A 245 3.42 -33.06 -10.10
N HIS A 246 4.32 -32.70 -9.17
CA HIS A 246 4.66 -33.57 -8.03
C HIS A 246 4.42 -32.99 -6.63
N LYS A 247 3.90 -31.76 -6.51
CA LYS A 247 3.32 -31.27 -5.26
C LYS A 247 2.55 -29.98 -5.53
N PRO A 248 1.22 -29.91 -5.31
CA PRO A 248 0.60 -28.62 -5.13
C PRO A 248 1.27 -28.01 -3.89
N THR A 249 2.19 -27.07 -4.09
CA THR A 249 2.51 -26.14 -3.00
C THR A 249 1.20 -25.45 -2.67
N PRO A 250 0.74 -25.46 -1.41
CA PRO A 250 -0.47 -24.75 -1.05
C PRO A 250 -0.30 -23.32 -1.57
N GLU A 251 -1.21 -22.85 -2.42
CA GLU A 251 -1.33 -21.42 -2.70
C GLU A 251 -1.33 -20.74 -1.33
N SER A 252 -0.36 -19.85 -1.10
CA SER A 252 -0.25 -19.14 0.18
C SER A 252 -1.56 -18.39 0.36
N ILE A 253 -2.44 -18.89 1.23
CA ILE A 253 -3.71 -18.25 1.51
C ILE A 253 -3.37 -16.88 2.10
N PRO A 254 -3.80 -15.78 1.47
CA PRO A 254 -3.46 -14.46 1.96
C PRO A 254 -4.07 -14.27 3.36
N GLU A 255 -3.34 -13.59 4.24
CA GLU A 255 -3.78 -13.36 5.62
C GLU A 255 -5.03 -12.46 5.66
N LYS A 256 -5.08 -11.50 4.73
CA LYS A 256 -6.18 -10.55 4.54
C LYS A 256 -6.44 -10.37 3.05
N THR A 257 -7.71 -10.15 2.72
CA THR A 257 -8.14 -9.95 1.33
C THR A 257 -9.02 -8.72 1.21
N LEU A 258 -8.64 -7.79 0.35
CA LEU A 258 -9.47 -6.67 -0.07
C LEU A 258 -10.26 -7.08 -1.32
N ARG A 259 -11.58 -6.88 -1.31
CA ARG A 259 -12.39 -7.00 -2.52
C ARG A 259 -12.48 -5.66 -3.23
N ILE A 260 -12.34 -5.64 -4.56
CA ILE A 260 -12.58 -4.46 -5.38
C ILE A 260 -13.71 -4.81 -6.35
N ILE A 261 -14.78 -4.03 -6.33
CA ILE A 261 -15.99 -4.30 -7.09
C ILE A 261 -16.11 -3.24 -8.15
N VAL A 262 -16.06 -3.65 -9.42
CA VAL A 262 -15.90 -2.76 -10.56
C VAL A 262 -17.11 -2.86 -11.49
N GLY A 263 -17.77 -1.73 -11.70
CA GLY A 263 -18.95 -1.62 -12.56
C GLY A 263 -20.22 -2.10 -11.84
N ASN A 264 -21.11 -2.74 -12.60
CA ASN A 264 -22.35 -3.25 -12.04
C ASN A 264 -22.10 -4.57 -11.30
N PHE A 265 -22.70 -4.69 -10.12
CA PHE A 265 -22.54 -5.81 -9.22
C PHE A 265 -23.89 -6.34 -8.78
N ASP A 266 -23.91 -7.64 -8.47
CA ASP A 266 -25.05 -8.30 -7.87
C ASP A 266 -25.23 -7.78 -6.42
N PRO A 267 -26.41 -7.24 -6.04
CA PRO A 267 -26.70 -6.86 -4.67
C PRO A 267 -26.43 -7.99 -3.67
N GLU A 268 -26.67 -9.24 -4.04
CA GLU A 268 -26.43 -10.41 -3.17
C GLU A 268 -24.95 -10.56 -2.81
N LEU A 269 -24.04 -10.23 -3.74
CA LEU A 269 -22.60 -10.25 -3.52
C LEU A 269 -22.19 -9.21 -2.47
N ILE A 270 -22.76 -8.00 -2.55
CA ILE A 270 -22.51 -6.94 -1.56
C ILE A 270 -23.04 -7.34 -0.19
N GLU A 271 -24.25 -7.89 -0.14
CA GLU A 271 -24.85 -8.37 1.10
C GLU A 271 -24.00 -9.48 1.75
N HIS A 272 -23.46 -10.39 0.94
CA HIS A 272 -22.53 -11.41 1.41
C HIS A 272 -21.27 -10.80 2.04
N PHE A 273 -20.63 -9.83 1.39
CA PHE A 273 -19.45 -9.16 1.95
C PHE A 273 -19.77 -8.38 3.22
N MET A 274 -20.93 -7.73 3.27
CA MET A 274 -21.39 -7.04 4.47
C MET A 274 -21.62 -8.00 5.63
N ARG A 275 -22.24 -9.15 5.38
CA ARG A 275 -22.54 -10.18 6.39
C ARG A 275 -21.27 -10.84 6.92
N ASP A 276 -20.32 -11.14 6.04
CA ASP A 276 -19.10 -11.86 6.38
C ASP A 276 -17.96 -10.93 6.85
N GLY A 277 -18.25 -9.64 7.05
CA GLY A 277 -17.28 -8.66 7.55
C GLY A 277 -16.13 -8.36 6.57
N GLN A 278 -16.34 -8.60 5.28
CA GLN A 278 -15.30 -8.51 4.27
C GLN A 278 -15.14 -7.08 3.76
N GLU A 279 -13.92 -6.55 3.87
CA GLU A 279 -13.59 -5.21 3.39
C GLU A 279 -13.64 -5.16 1.86
N HIS A 280 -14.36 -4.17 1.33
CA HIS A 280 -14.57 -4.03 -0.10
C HIS A 280 -14.56 -2.58 -0.56
N LEU A 281 -13.97 -2.33 -1.72
CA LEU A 281 -13.88 -1.02 -2.38
C LEU A 281 -14.78 -1.01 -3.61
N ILE A 282 -15.64 -0.01 -3.73
CA ILE A 282 -16.54 0.14 -4.87
C ILE A 282 -15.92 1.05 -5.93
N VAL A 283 -16.03 0.67 -7.19
CA VAL A 283 -15.53 1.42 -8.35
C VAL A 283 -16.56 1.30 -9.45
N GLY A 284 -16.88 2.41 -10.11
CA GLY A 284 -17.86 2.36 -11.18
C GLY A 284 -18.13 3.71 -11.80
N LYS A 285 -19.33 3.83 -12.36
CA LYS A 285 -19.85 5.07 -12.92
C LYS A 285 -21.20 5.41 -12.31
N SER A 286 -21.51 6.69 -12.31
CA SER A 286 -22.80 7.25 -11.96
C SER A 286 -23.49 7.76 -13.23
N ALA A 287 -24.79 8.02 -13.14
CA ALA A 287 -25.52 8.66 -14.24
C ALA A 287 -24.89 10.02 -14.61
N GLY A 288 -24.91 10.37 -15.90
CA GLY A 288 -24.46 11.69 -16.37
C GLY A 288 -22.95 11.82 -16.66
N GLY A 289 -22.23 10.72 -16.88
CA GLY A 289 -20.84 10.79 -17.35
C GLY A 289 -19.82 11.07 -16.23
N VAL A 290 -20.05 10.49 -15.06
CA VAL A 290 -19.16 10.59 -13.91
C VAL A 290 -18.69 9.20 -13.52
N ALA A 291 -17.38 9.00 -13.40
CA ALA A 291 -16.80 7.81 -12.79
C ALA A 291 -16.57 8.05 -11.30
N HIS A 292 -16.61 7.01 -10.48
CA HIS A 292 -16.34 7.13 -9.05
C HIS A 292 -15.49 5.98 -8.50
N CYS A 293 -14.68 6.31 -7.50
CA CYS A 293 -13.90 5.37 -6.70
C CYS A 293 -14.22 5.59 -5.22
N GLY A 294 -14.60 4.51 -4.54
CA GLY A 294 -15.10 4.52 -3.18
C GLY A 294 -16.60 4.22 -3.09
N PRO A 295 -17.12 4.06 -1.87
CA PRO A 295 -16.37 4.09 -0.63
C PRO A 295 -15.55 2.81 -0.43
N LEU A 296 -14.48 2.90 0.36
CA LEU A 296 -13.87 1.72 0.96
C LEU A 296 -14.71 1.35 2.19
N VAL A 297 -15.41 0.23 2.09
CA VAL A 297 -16.35 -0.26 3.09
C VAL A 297 -15.64 -1.27 3.99
N ALA A 298 -15.47 -0.90 5.27
CA ALA A 298 -15.27 -1.81 6.37
C ALA A 298 -16.63 -2.03 7.05
N PRO A 299 -17.26 -3.21 6.88
CA PRO A 299 -18.61 -3.47 7.37
C PRO A 299 -18.78 -3.12 8.85
N GLY A 300 -19.88 -2.44 9.18
CA GLY A 300 -20.16 -1.97 10.54
C GLY A 300 -19.33 -0.76 11.00
N ILE A 301 -18.23 -0.39 10.35
CA ILE A 301 -17.35 0.71 10.77
C ILE A 301 -17.56 1.95 9.88
N THR A 302 -17.49 1.79 8.57
CA THR A 302 -17.62 2.89 7.59
C THR A 302 -19.00 2.87 6.93
N PRO A 303 -19.45 3.96 6.26
CA PRO A 303 -20.71 3.91 5.50
C PRO A 303 -20.63 2.87 4.36
N CYS A 304 -21.71 2.10 4.20
CA CYS A 304 -21.88 1.16 3.09
C CYS A 304 -22.67 1.80 1.94
N LEU A 305 -22.84 1.05 0.84
CA LEU A 305 -23.59 1.52 -0.32
C LEU A 305 -25.03 1.97 0.00
N GLN A 306 -25.70 1.32 0.96
CA GLN A 306 -27.03 1.74 1.38
C GLN A 306 -27.02 3.10 2.12
N CYS A 307 -25.97 3.41 2.88
CA CYS A 307 -25.81 4.74 3.48
C CYS A 307 -25.71 5.82 2.40
N LEU A 308 -24.95 5.54 1.34
CA LEU A 308 -24.79 6.44 0.20
C LEU A 308 -26.09 6.61 -0.57
N SER A 309 -26.82 5.52 -0.81
CA SER A 309 -28.13 5.56 -1.46
C SER A 309 -29.10 6.47 -0.70
N LEU A 310 -29.23 6.27 0.62
CA LEU A 310 -30.08 7.10 1.48
C LEU A 310 -29.64 8.58 1.50
N ALA A 311 -28.34 8.86 1.63
CA ALA A 311 -27.82 10.22 1.60
C ALA A 311 -28.10 10.91 0.25
N ASN A 312 -28.03 10.17 -0.86
CA ASN A 312 -28.35 10.67 -2.18
C ASN A 312 -29.87 10.89 -2.35
N GLU A 313 -30.72 10.03 -1.79
CA GLU A 313 -32.18 10.25 -1.76
C GLU A 313 -32.56 11.50 -0.98
N GLU A 314 -31.90 11.79 0.15
CA GLU A 314 -32.12 13.02 0.90
C GLU A 314 -31.69 14.26 0.11
N ARG A 315 -30.60 14.16 -0.65
CA ARG A 315 -30.03 15.29 -1.40
C ARG A 315 -30.74 15.56 -2.73
N PHE A 316 -31.12 14.51 -3.46
CA PHE A 316 -31.62 14.59 -4.84
C PHE A 316 -33.06 14.10 -4.98
N GLY A 317 -33.68 13.62 -3.90
CA GLY A 317 -35.04 13.08 -3.89
C GLY A 317 -35.08 11.55 -4.06
N LYS A 318 -36.20 10.94 -3.63
CA LYS A 318 -36.40 9.48 -3.58
C LYS A 318 -36.25 8.75 -4.92
N ALA A 319 -36.45 9.44 -6.04
CA ALA A 319 -36.30 8.85 -7.36
C ALA A 319 -34.83 8.55 -7.70
N HIS A 320 -33.86 9.13 -6.98
CA HIS A 320 -32.44 8.98 -7.28
C HIS A 320 -31.94 7.54 -7.09
N SER A 321 -32.48 6.80 -6.12
CA SER A 321 -32.13 5.38 -5.91
C SER A 321 -32.81 4.44 -6.91
N GLN A 322 -33.76 4.94 -7.70
CA GLN A 322 -34.55 4.18 -8.68
C GLN A 322 -34.11 4.45 -10.12
N LEU A 323 -32.96 5.12 -10.31
CA LEU A 323 -32.43 5.39 -11.64
C LEU A 323 -31.97 4.10 -12.31
N THR A 324 -32.61 3.77 -13.42
CA THR A 324 -32.20 2.68 -14.31
C THR A 324 -31.51 3.23 -15.53
N ALA A 325 -30.46 2.56 -15.99
CA ALA A 325 -29.79 2.92 -17.23
C ALA A 325 -30.76 2.81 -18.42
N SER A 326 -30.74 3.79 -19.32
CA SER A 326 -31.56 3.75 -20.54
C SER A 326 -31.03 2.71 -21.52
N SER A 327 -31.90 2.16 -22.37
CA SER A 327 -31.48 1.25 -23.44
C SER A 327 -30.35 1.85 -24.29
N GLY A 328 -29.26 1.10 -24.50
CA GLY A 328 -28.12 1.53 -25.30
C GLY A 328 -27.00 2.26 -24.53
N THR A 329 -27.08 2.35 -23.19
CA THR A 329 -25.95 2.85 -22.41
C THR A 329 -24.76 1.90 -22.47
N CYS A 330 -23.59 2.43 -22.81
CA CYS A 330 -22.34 1.71 -22.68
C CYS A 330 -21.91 1.70 -21.21
N GLU A 331 -21.70 0.52 -20.64
CA GLU A 331 -21.21 0.36 -19.26
C GLU A 331 -19.71 0.65 -19.11
N GLU A 332 -18.97 0.56 -20.21
CA GLU A 332 -17.54 0.84 -20.24
C GLU A 332 -17.22 2.33 -20.14
N LEU A 333 -16.12 2.61 -19.45
CA LEU A 333 -15.58 3.95 -19.34
C LEU A 333 -14.78 4.33 -20.60
N PRO A 334 -14.78 5.63 -20.98
CA PRO A 334 -13.80 6.15 -21.93
C PRO A 334 -12.38 5.78 -21.50
N VAL A 335 -11.53 5.39 -22.45
CA VAL A 335 -10.21 4.78 -22.15
C VAL A 335 -9.35 5.65 -21.23
N ALA A 336 -9.30 6.97 -21.45
CA ALA A 336 -8.53 7.89 -20.61
C ALA A 336 -9.05 7.92 -19.15
N ILE A 337 -10.39 7.98 -18.98
CA ILE A 337 -11.03 7.95 -17.67
C ILE A 337 -10.81 6.60 -16.99
N ALA A 338 -10.88 5.49 -17.73
CA ALA A 338 -10.61 4.16 -17.21
C ALA A 338 -9.20 4.06 -16.62
N HIS A 339 -8.18 4.57 -17.31
CA HIS A 339 -6.81 4.60 -16.78
C HIS A 339 -6.69 5.47 -15.53
N GLN A 340 -7.26 6.67 -15.55
CA GLN A 340 -7.20 7.58 -14.41
C GLN A 340 -7.90 7.00 -13.18
N LEU A 341 -9.11 6.43 -13.37
CA LEU A 341 -9.86 5.79 -12.29
C LEU A 341 -9.14 4.55 -11.75
N SER A 342 -8.53 3.75 -12.63
CA SER A 342 -7.77 2.57 -12.24
C SER A 342 -6.54 2.94 -11.42
N ALA A 343 -5.81 4.00 -11.81
CA ALA A 343 -4.68 4.52 -11.05
C ALA A 343 -5.12 5.03 -9.66
N ILE A 344 -6.19 5.82 -9.59
CA ILE A 344 -6.75 6.30 -8.31
C ILE A 344 -7.16 5.13 -7.41
N THR A 345 -7.83 4.13 -7.98
CA THR A 345 -8.26 2.92 -7.27
C THR A 345 -7.06 2.15 -6.74
N ALA A 346 -6.04 1.93 -7.57
CA ALA A 346 -4.83 1.23 -7.17
C ALA A 346 -4.09 1.99 -6.06
N HIS A 347 -3.97 3.32 -6.15
CA HIS A 347 -3.39 4.13 -5.07
C HIS A 347 -4.16 4.00 -3.75
N ALA A 348 -5.50 4.02 -3.80
CA ALA A 348 -6.31 3.83 -2.61
C ALA A 348 -6.14 2.43 -2.01
N ALA A 349 -6.09 1.39 -2.84
CA ALA A 349 -5.86 0.02 -2.43
C ALA A 349 -4.45 -0.18 -1.85
N LEU A 350 -3.39 0.28 -2.53
CA LEU A 350 -2.01 0.26 -2.01
C LEU A 350 -1.91 0.95 -0.66
N ARG A 351 -2.47 2.16 -0.54
CA ARG A 351 -2.45 2.90 0.74
C ARG A 351 -3.16 2.13 1.85
N PHE A 352 -4.29 1.50 1.53
CA PHE A 352 -5.02 0.65 2.45
C PHE A 352 -4.22 -0.59 2.88
N ILE A 353 -3.61 -1.30 1.92
CA ILE A 353 -2.78 -2.49 2.15
C ILE A 353 -1.57 -2.15 3.03
N ASP A 354 -0.89 -1.05 2.73
CA ASP A 354 0.34 -0.66 3.40
C ASP A 354 0.08 -0.14 4.83
N THR A 355 -1.03 0.57 5.07
CA THR A 355 -1.25 1.33 6.32
C THR A 355 -2.49 0.93 7.11
N GLY A 356 -3.35 0.06 6.56
CA GLY A 356 -4.66 -0.26 7.14
C GLY A 356 -5.67 0.89 7.06
N SER A 357 -5.33 2.01 6.43
CA SER A 357 -6.16 3.20 6.32
C SER A 357 -6.13 3.77 4.90
N ALA A 358 -7.24 4.32 4.44
CA ALA A 358 -7.33 4.97 3.14
C ALA A 358 -8.25 6.20 3.22
N PRO A 359 -7.97 7.26 2.44
CA PRO A 359 -8.85 8.44 2.36
C PRO A 359 -10.29 8.12 1.93
N LEU A 360 -10.49 6.97 1.28
CA LEU A 360 -11.79 6.49 0.81
C LEU A 360 -12.65 5.81 1.89
N LYS A 361 -12.15 5.66 3.13
CA LYS A 361 -13.00 5.23 4.26
C LYS A 361 -14.06 6.30 4.50
N GLY A 362 -15.28 6.02 4.05
CA GLY A 362 -16.38 6.98 4.09
C GLY A 362 -16.27 8.15 3.12
N ALA A 363 -15.58 7.98 1.98
CA ALA A 363 -15.54 8.99 0.94
C ALA A 363 -15.58 8.36 -0.46
N GLN A 364 -16.11 9.13 -1.42
CA GLN A 364 -16.04 8.83 -2.85
C GLN A 364 -15.32 9.95 -3.59
N ILE A 365 -14.36 9.57 -4.42
CA ILE A 365 -13.78 10.43 -5.43
C ILE A 365 -14.62 10.30 -6.70
N HIS A 366 -14.97 11.43 -7.31
CA HIS A 366 -15.71 11.51 -8.56
C HIS A 366 -14.86 12.14 -9.66
N LEU A 367 -14.88 11.55 -10.84
CA LEU A 367 -14.22 12.00 -12.05
C LEU A 367 -15.27 12.33 -13.10
N ASN A 368 -15.41 13.61 -13.40
CA ASN A 368 -16.26 14.05 -14.50
C ASN A 368 -15.53 13.79 -15.84
N PHE A 369 -16.21 13.18 -16.80
CA PHE A 369 -15.60 12.86 -18.11
C PHE A 369 -15.14 14.10 -18.88
N LEU A 370 -15.81 15.24 -18.67
CA LEU A 370 -15.50 16.51 -19.33
C LEU A 370 -14.53 17.38 -18.53
N GLU A 371 -14.41 17.15 -17.21
CA GLU A 371 -13.52 17.89 -16.31
C GLU A 371 -12.62 16.93 -15.50
N PRO A 372 -11.78 16.11 -16.17
CA PRO A 372 -11.05 15.03 -15.52
C PRO A 372 -9.94 15.50 -14.57
N PHE A 373 -9.49 16.75 -14.70
CA PHE A 373 -8.38 17.29 -13.90
C PHE A 373 -8.81 17.85 -12.54
N THR A 374 -10.11 17.90 -12.25
CA THR A 374 -10.67 18.40 -10.99
C THR A 374 -11.50 17.31 -10.31
N PRO A 375 -10.85 16.24 -9.80
CA PRO A 375 -11.55 15.20 -9.05
C PRO A 375 -12.22 15.80 -7.81
N THR A 376 -13.51 15.51 -7.62
CA THR A 376 -14.23 15.98 -6.43
C THR A 376 -14.35 14.86 -5.42
N THR A 377 -14.21 15.17 -4.13
CA THR A 377 -14.35 14.18 -3.05
C THR A 377 -15.61 14.48 -2.25
N THR A 378 -16.53 13.53 -2.21
CA THR A 378 -17.72 13.59 -1.35
C THR A 378 -17.51 12.68 -0.16
N ARG A 379 -17.69 13.21 1.06
CA ARG A 379 -17.62 12.42 2.29
C ARG A 379 -19.02 12.05 2.74
N PHE A 380 -19.15 10.82 3.24
CA PHE A 380 -20.39 10.26 3.74
C PHE A 380 -20.19 9.81 5.18
N SER A 381 -21.24 9.99 5.98
CA SER A 381 -21.33 9.39 7.31
C SER A 381 -22.20 8.14 7.24
N ARG A 382 -22.10 7.26 8.25
CA ARG A 382 -23.08 6.18 8.40
C ARG A 382 -24.46 6.81 8.59
N HIS A 383 -25.41 6.41 7.74
CA HIS A 383 -26.75 6.98 7.76
C HIS A 383 -27.54 6.40 8.94
N PRO A 384 -28.23 7.22 9.76
CA PRO A 384 -28.95 6.73 10.94
C PRO A 384 -30.02 5.67 10.64
N GLN A 385 -30.67 5.78 9.49
CA GLN A 385 -31.70 4.82 9.03
C GLN A 385 -31.12 3.59 8.32
N CYS A 386 -29.80 3.52 8.09
CA CYS A 386 -29.20 2.37 7.44
C CYS A 386 -29.08 1.20 8.42
N ARG A 387 -29.40 -0.01 7.95
CA ARG A 387 -29.32 -1.25 8.75
C ARG A 387 -27.90 -1.55 9.26
N CYS A 388 -26.86 -1.10 8.53
CA CYS A 388 -25.46 -1.32 8.95
C CYS A 388 -25.07 -0.54 10.21
N THR A 389 -25.86 0.46 10.63
CA THR A 389 -25.64 1.20 11.87
C THR A 389 -26.02 0.36 13.10
N TRP A 390 -26.92 -0.62 12.93
CA TRP A 390 -27.49 -1.41 14.02
C TRP A 390 -26.77 -2.74 14.25
N SER A 391 -25.93 -3.20 13.31
CA SER A 391 -25.20 -4.46 13.44
C SER A 391 -24.12 -4.42 14.53
N GLN A 392 -23.56 -3.25 14.84
CA GLN A 392 -22.60 -3.09 15.96
C GLN A 392 -23.24 -3.26 17.35
N SER A 393 -24.51 -2.85 17.51
CA SER A 393 -25.22 -2.96 18.78
C SER A 393 -25.35 -4.43 19.23
N ALA A 394 -25.47 -5.35 18.27
CA ALA A 394 -25.62 -6.77 18.53
C ALA A 394 -24.30 -7.48 18.88
N GLU A 395 -23.16 -7.03 18.35
CA GLU A 395 -21.83 -7.61 18.65
C GLU A 395 -21.24 -7.09 19.98
N LEU A 396 -21.41 -5.81 20.31
CA LEU A 396 -21.06 -5.30 21.64
C LEU A 396 -21.91 -5.93 22.75
N GLY A 397 -23.19 -6.22 22.48
CA GLY A 397 -24.05 -6.98 23.41
C GLY A 397 -23.61 -8.44 23.60
N ARG A 398 -22.99 -9.07 22.58
CA ARG A 398 -22.44 -10.43 22.69
C ARG A 398 -21.10 -10.48 23.43
N GLN A 399 -20.25 -9.46 23.28
CA GLN A 399 -18.99 -9.37 24.04
C GLN A 399 -19.24 -9.14 25.54
N LEU A 400 -20.25 -8.35 25.92
CA LEU A 400 -20.61 -8.16 27.33
C LEU A 400 -21.19 -9.43 27.98
N ASN A 401 -22.00 -10.21 27.25
CA ASN A 401 -22.56 -11.47 27.76
C ASN A 401 -21.53 -12.61 27.93
N TYR A 402 -20.35 -12.50 27.28
CA TYR A 402 -19.24 -13.45 27.48
C TYR A 402 -18.42 -13.14 28.73
N PHE A 403 -18.43 -11.90 29.22
CA PHE A 403 -17.75 -11.52 30.46
C PHE A 403 -18.58 -11.77 31.72
N GLU A 404 -19.92 -11.79 31.64
CA GLU A 404 -20.78 -12.04 32.81
C GLU A 404 -20.94 -13.53 33.19
N THR A 405 -20.46 -14.47 32.36
CA THR A 405 -20.59 -15.91 32.63
C THR A 405 -19.31 -16.61 33.14
N SER A 406 -18.23 -15.86 33.41
CA SER A 406 -16.94 -16.44 33.84
C SER A 406 -16.30 -15.85 35.10
N ALA A 407 -17.04 -15.10 35.92
CA ALA A 407 -16.51 -14.55 37.17
C ALA A 407 -16.92 -15.40 38.39
N GLU A 408 -16.07 -16.35 38.79
CA GLU A 408 -16.04 -16.83 40.19
C GLU A 408 -15.52 -15.71 41.12
N PRO A 409 -16.05 -15.57 42.35
CA PRO A 409 -15.72 -14.47 43.23
C PRO A 409 -14.35 -14.70 43.89
N LYS A 410 -13.36 -13.86 43.59
CA LYS A 410 -12.13 -13.79 44.38
C LYS A 410 -12.31 -12.78 45.51
N SER A 411 -12.16 -13.29 46.73
CA SER A 411 -12.05 -12.58 48.00
C SER A 411 -10.94 -11.52 47.95
N PHE A 412 -11.27 -10.31 48.40
CA PHE A 412 -10.31 -9.24 48.66
C PHE A 412 -10.02 -9.21 50.17
N GLU A 413 -8.77 -9.42 50.56
CA GLU A 413 -8.27 -9.03 51.88
C GLU A 413 -7.84 -7.57 51.86
N LEU A 414 -8.35 -6.81 52.83
CA LEU A 414 -8.05 -5.41 53.09
C LEU A 414 -6.85 -5.37 54.05
N VAL A 415 -5.75 -4.76 53.66
CA VAL A 415 -4.70 -4.34 54.60
C VAL A 415 -4.83 -2.83 54.79
N ILE A 416 -4.97 -2.43 56.06
CA ILE A 416 -5.11 -1.05 56.54
C ILE A 416 -3.83 -0.27 56.29
#